data_AF-A0A7C0XU45-F1
#
_entry.id   AF-A0A7C0XU45-F1
#
_cell.length_a   1.000
_cell.length_b   1.000
_cell.length_c   1.000
_cell.angle_alpha   90.00
_cell.angle_beta   90.00
_cell.angle_gamma   90.00
#
_symmetry.space_group_name_H-M   'P 1'
#
loop_
_entity.id
_entity.type
_entity.pdbx_description
1 polymer ?
#
loop_
_entity_poly.entity_id
_entity_poly.type
_entity_poly.pdbx_seq_one_letter_code
_entity_poly.pdbx_strand_id
1 'polypeptide(L)'
;MEIKKEIEWFKANLIKSQIHGRNILAKLKNWPSLSANQRRQLQMVIKEYKKWKETNENLIGHSNDIIKNRVKKLNDYKEKVENVEFSAQSKFHSSVIEEFLYYLFRDLLDELNKKAEKDNDGRSKQKIFLG
;
A
#
# COMPACT_ATOMS: atom_id res chain seq x y z
N MET A 1 8.72 16.64 12.35
CA MET A 1 8.93 15.43 11.53
C MET A 1 10.35 15.44 11.00
N GLU A 2 11.10 14.36 11.19
CA GLU A 2 12.47 14.26 10.69
C GLU A 2 12.48 13.49 9.36
N ILE A 3 12.70 14.20 8.25
CA ILE A 3 12.55 13.63 6.89
C ILE A 3 13.43 12.40 6.67
N LYS A 4 14.65 12.41 7.22
CA LYS A 4 15.57 11.27 7.14
C LYS A 4 14.99 10.02 7.80
N LYS A 5 14.40 10.15 9.00
CA LYS A 5 13.73 9.04 9.69
C LYS A 5 12.54 8.52 8.90
N GLU A 6 11.77 9.40 8.27
CA GLU A 6 10.66 8.96 7.41
C GLU A 6 11.16 8.18 6.20
N ILE A 7 12.18 8.67 5.50
CA ILE A 7 12.78 7.97 4.36
C ILE A 7 13.27 6.58 4.76
N GLU A 8 13.99 6.45 5.89
CA GLU A 8 14.48 5.15 6.35
C GLU A 8 13.34 4.23 6.76
N TRP A 9 12.28 4.75 7.41
CA TRP A 9 11.10 3.95 7.71
C TRP A 9 10.48 3.37 6.44
N PHE A 10 10.26 4.18 5.40
CA PHE A 10 9.69 3.71 4.14
C PHE A 10 10.60 2.71 3.42
N LYS A 11 11.92 2.88 3.46
CA LYS A 11 12.84 1.89 2.87
C LYS A 11 12.77 0.54 3.58
N ALA A 12 12.65 0.55 4.92
CA ALA A 12 12.64 -0.67 5.73
C ALA A 12 11.29 -1.39 5.73
N ASN A 13 10.19 -0.68 5.44
CA ASN A 13 8.82 -1.20 5.62
C ASN A 13 8.05 -1.39 4.31
N LEU A 14 8.67 -1.16 3.15
CA LEU A 14 8.00 -1.35 1.87
C LEU A 14 8.47 -2.60 1.13
N ILE A 15 7.51 -3.34 0.58
CA ILE A 15 7.76 -4.36 -0.43
C ILE A 15 7.49 -3.82 -1.85
N LYS A 16 7.83 -4.62 -2.87
CA LYS A 16 7.72 -4.21 -4.28
C LYS A 16 6.30 -3.77 -4.67
N SER A 17 5.28 -4.53 -4.25
CA SER A 17 3.86 -4.35 -4.60
C SER A 17 3.16 -3.22 -3.82
N GLN A 18 3.83 -2.58 -2.86
CA GLN A 18 3.31 -1.41 -2.14
C GLN A 18 3.59 -0.12 -2.91
N ILE A 19 3.00 -0.03 -4.11
CA ILE A 19 3.28 1.01 -5.11
C ILE A 19 2.92 2.41 -4.61
N HIS A 20 1.85 2.54 -3.82
CA HIS A 20 1.46 3.83 -3.26
C HIS A 20 2.49 4.32 -2.25
N GLY A 21 2.92 3.46 -1.33
CA GLY A 21 4.01 3.74 -0.39
C GLY A 21 5.29 4.17 -1.10
N ARG A 22 5.65 3.49 -2.20
CA ARG A 22 6.83 3.84 -3.00
C ARG A 22 6.71 5.21 -3.68
N ASN A 23 5.51 5.61 -4.11
CA ASN A 23 5.24 6.95 -4.63
C ASN A 23 5.39 8.03 -3.54
N ILE A 24 4.95 7.74 -2.31
CA ILE A 24 5.17 8.62 -1.15
C ILE A 24 6.68 8.75 -0.86
N LEU A 25 7.42 7.64 -0.87
CA LEU A 25 8.88 7.66 -0.71
C LEU A 25 9.59 8.49 -1.79
N ALA A 26 9.17 8.40 -3.05
CA ALA A 26 9.73 9.22 -4.12
C ALA A 26 9.50 10.72 -3.86
N LYS A 27 8.32 11.11 -3.37
CA LYS A 27 8.03 12.49 -2.96
C LYS A 27 8.86 12.94 -1.75
N LEU A 28 9.06 12.06 -0.77
CA LEU A 28 9.91 12.31 0.39
C LEU A 28 11.37 12.55 -0.01
N LYS A 29 11.91 11.78 -0.95
CA LYS A 29 13.28 12.01 -1.48
C LYS A 29 13.42 13.36 -2.18
N ASN A 30 12.35 13.83 -2.80
CA ASN A 30 12.28 15.13 -3.45
C ASN A 30 11.78 16.24 -2.51
N TRP A 31 11.82 16.05 -1.19
CA TRP A 31 11.35 17.03 -0.20
C TRP A 31 11.86 18.48 -0.43
N PRO A 32 13.14 18.73 -0.76
CA PRO A 32 13.64 20.08 -0.96
C PRO A 32 12.91 20.85 -2.08
N SER A 33 12.41 20.18 -3.11
CA SER A 33 11.71 20.81 -4.23
C SER A 33 10.20 21.02 -4.01
N LEU A 34 9.65 20.54 -2.89
CA LEU A 34 8.23 20.70 -2.57
C LEU A 34 7.92 22.08 -1.99
N SER A 35 6.76 22.64 -2.36
CA SER A 35 6.21 23.85 -1.76
C SER A 35 5.82 23.63 -0.29
N ALA A 36 5.61 24.72 0.47
CA ALA A 36 5.15 24.64 1.85
C ALA A 36 3.81 23.87 1.99
N ASN A 37 2.86 24.12 1.07
CA ASN A 37 1.57 23.41 1.08
C ASN A 37 1.75 21.91 0.77
N GLN A 38 2.57 21.58 -0.23
CA GLN A 38 2.86 20.18 -0.59
C GLN A 38 3.55 19.43 0.56
N ARG A 39 4.47 20.09 1.28
CA ARG A 39 5.13 19.52 2.47
C ARG A 39 4.11 19.23 3.57
N ARG A 40 3.21 20.16 3.85
CA ARG A 40 2.12 19.99 4.84
C ARG A 40 1.19 18.84 4.46
N GLN A 41 0.77 18.77 3.21
CA GLN A 41 -0.06 17.67 2.71
C GLN A 41 0.68 16.33 2.77
N LEU A 42 1.96 16.28 2.39
CA LEU A 42 2.76 15.06 2.43
C LEU A 42 2.90 14.53 3.86
N GLN A 43 3.09 15.41 4.85
CA GLN A 43 3.12 15.02 6.26
C GLN A 43 1.84 14.32 6.71
N MET A 44 0.68 14.85 6.30
CA MET A 44 -0.62 14.26 6.59
C MET A 44 -0.78 12.91 5.87
N VAL A 45 -0.44 12.83 4.58
CA VAL A 45 -0.46 11.60 3.80
C VAL A 45 0.40 10.50 4.44
N ILE A 46 1.62 10.83 4.87
CA ILE A 46 2.51 9.86 5.54
C ILE A 46 1.86 9.28 6.79
N LYS A 47 1.28 10.14 7.63
CA LYS A 47 0.62 9.70 8.87
C LYS A 47 -0.54 8.74 8.59
N GLU A 48 -1.42 9.10 7.65
CA GLU A 48 -2.59 8.28 7.33
C GLU A 48 -2.24 7.02 6.56
N TYR A 49 -1.22 7.07 5.69
CA TYR A 49 -0.69 5.90 5.00
C TYR A 49 -0.16 4.85 5.97
N LYS A 50 0.65 5.25 6.95
CA LYS A 50 1.21 4.31 7.94
C LYS A 50 0.11 3.55 8.68
N LYS A 51 -0.95 4.24 9.11
CA LYS A 51 -2.12 3.62 9.77
C LYS A 51 -2.86 2.67 8.84
N TRP A 52 -3.08 3.09 7.59
CA TRP A 52 -3.78 2.27 6.60
C TRP A 52 -3.00 0.99 6.27
N LYS A 53 -1.68 1.11 6.06
CA LYS A 53 -0.77 -0.01 5.87
C LYS A 53 -0.80 -0.98 7.05
N GLU A 54 -0.54 -0.47 8.26
CA GLU A 54 -0.50 -1.28 9.49
C GLU A 54 -1.80 -2.04 9.69
N THR A 55 -2.95 -1.37 9.49
CA THR A 55 -4.25 -2.03 9.59
C THR A 55 -4.39 -3.15 8.56
N ASN A 56 -3.98 -2.92 7.32
CA ASN A 56 -4.04 -3.96 6.29
C ASN A 56 -3.07 -5.11 6.55
N GLU A 57 -1.90 -4.85 7.14
CA GLU A 57 -0.94 -5.89 7.51
C GLU A 57 -1.46 -6.76 8.65
N ASN A 58 -2.20 -6.19 9.60
CA ASN A 58 -2.78 -6.91 10.73
C ASN A 58 -4.06 -7.69 10.38
N LEU A 59 -4.76 -7.32 9.30
CA LEU A 59 -5.87 -8.11 8.76
C LEU A 59 -5.29 -9.29 7.97
N ILE A 60 -5.57 -10.52 8.42
CA ILE A 60 -5.07 -11.77 7.80
C ILE A 60 -6.24 -12.62 7.34
N GLY A 61 -6.26 -12.97 6.06
CA GLY A 61 -7.27 -13.81 5.42
C GLY A 61 -8.16 -13.03 4.45
N HIS A 62 -9.18 -13.71 3.95
CA HIS A 62 -10.06 -13.19 2.90
C HIS A 62 -11.56 -13.47 3.18
N SER A 63 -11.95 -13.58 4.45
CA SER A 63 -13.37 -13.69 4.82
C SER A 63 -14.14 -12.42 4.46
N ASN A 64 -15.47 -12.51 4.34
CA ASN A 64 -16.32 -11.36 4.06
C ASN A 64 -16.12 -10.21 5.05
N ASP A 65 -15.93 -10.50 6.33
CA ASP A 65 -15.70 -9.47 7.35
C ASP A 65 -14.33 -8.81 7.22
N ILE A 66 -13.30 -9.57 6.87
CA ILE A 66 -11.96 -9.03 6.57
C ILE A 66 -12.04 -8.13 5.34
N ILE A 67 -12.69 -8.57 4.27
CA ILE A 67 -12.85 -7.78 3.04
C ILE A 67 -13.61 -6.47 3.34
N LYS A 68 -14.72 -6.53 4.08
CA LYS A 68 -15.47 -5.34 4.52
C LYS A 68 -14.59 -4.38 5.32
N ASN A 69 -13.77 -4.90 6.23
CA ASN A 69 -12.84 -4.08 7.02
C ASN A 69 -11.75 -3.44 6.15
N ARG A 70 -11.16 -4.17 5.20
CA ARG A 70 -10.19 -3.61 4.24
C ARG A 70 -10.82 -2.48 3.41
N VAL A 71 -12.02 -2.69 2.88
CA VAL A 71 -12.76 -1.67 2.10
C VAL A 71 -13.08 -0.45 2.94
N LYS A 72 -13.55 -0.64 4.18
CA LYS A 72 -13.78 0.48 5.11
C LYS A 72 -12.51 1.29 5.32
N LYS A 73 -11.37 0.63 5.52
CA LYS A 73 -10.08 1.29 5.74
C LYS A 73 -9.54 1.99 4.49
N LEU A 74 -9.80 1.44 3.31
CA LEU A 74 -9.54 2.13 2.04
C LEU A 74 -10.35 3.44 1.97
N ASN A 75 -11.64 3.41 2.26
CA ASN A 75 -12.49 4.60 2.23
C ASN A 75 -12.04 5.63 3.26
N ASP A 76 -11.81 5.20 4.51
CA ASP A 76 -11.27 6.05 5.58
C ASP A 76 -9.98 6.76 5.11
N TYR A 77 -9.07 6.04 4.44
CA TYR A 77 -7.82 6.63 3.90
C TYR A 77 -8.08 7.60 2.74
N LYS A 78 -8.91 7.20 1.77
CA LYS A 78 -9.24 8.02 0.59
C LYS A 78 -9.84 9.36 0.97
N GLU A 79 -10.75 9.40 1.95
CA GLU A 79 -11.34 10.64 2.46
C GLU A 79 -10.28 11.59 3.04
N LYS A 80 -9.27 11.05 3.75
CA LYS A 80 -8.20 11.90 4.30
C LYS A 80 -7.30 12.51 3.24
N VAL A 81 -7.12 11.82 2.10
CA VAL A 81 -6.16 12.23 1.06
C VAL A 81 -6.83 12.77 -0.20
N GLU A 82 -8.15 13.01 -0.18
CA GLU A 82 -8.94 13.46 -1.32
C GLU A 82 -8.46 14.79 -1.91
N ASN A 83 -8.15 15.76 -1.05
CA ASN A 83 -7.83 17.15 -1.45
C ASN A 83 -6.33 17.44 -1.51
N VAL A 84 -5.52 16.42 -1.80
CA VAL A 84 -4.07 16.55 -1.81
C VAL A 84 -3.58 17.03 -3.19
N GLU A 85 -2.86 18.15 -3.21
CA GLU A 85 -2.33 18.80 -4.43
C GLU A 85 -1.01 18.14 -4.88
N PHE A 86 -1.11 16.87 -5.27
CA PHE A 86 -0.05 16.21 -6.01
C PHE A 86 -0.45 16.10 -7.48
N SER A 87 0.40 16.64 -8.35
CA SER A 87 0.21 17.01 -9.77
C SER A 87 -0.09 15.88 -10.77
N ALA A 88 -0.85 14.88 -10.36
CA ALA A 88 -1.68 14.02 -11.20
C ALA A 88 -2.66 13.33 -10.25
N GLN A 89 -3.78 13.99 -9.93
CA GLN A 89 -4.81 13.46 -9.03
C GLN A 89 -5.18 12.02 -9.41
N SER A 90 -5.23 11.72 -10.72
CA SER A 90 -5.41 10.38 -11.27
C SER A 90 -4.34 9.37 -10.82
N LYS A 91 -3.04 9.71 -10.90
CA LYS A 91 -1.94 8.78 -10.57
C LYS A 91 -1.82 8.52 -9.07
N PHE A 92 -2.10 9.52 -8.25
CA PHE A 92 -2.09 9.32 -6.79
C PHE A 92 -3.20 8.37 -6.39
N HIS A 93 -4.44 8.64 -6.78
CA HIS A 93 -5.58 7.77 -6.47
C HIS A 93 -5.49 6.39 -7.11
N SER A 94 -4.98 6.29 -8.35
CA SER A 94 -4.81 4.98 -9.01
C SER A 94 -3.84 4.09 -8.23
N SER A 95 -2.73 4.64 -7.74
CA SER A 95 -1.77 3.87 -6.96
C SER A 95 -2.31 3.40 -5.61
N VAL A 96 -3.25 4.14 -5.00
CA VAL A 96 -3.95 3.68 -3.78
C VAL A 96 -4.75 2.42 -4.06
N ILE A 97 -5.50 2.39 -5.17
CA ILE A 97 -6.30 1.23 -5.56
C ILE A 97 -5.39 0.06 -5.93
N GLU A 98 -4.31 0.31 -6.66
CA GLU A 98 -3.33 -0.73 -7.01
C GLU A 98 -2.74 -1.41 -5.77
N GLU A 99 -2.27 -0.64 -4.79
CA GLU A 99 -1.77 -1.19 -3.53
C GLU A 99 -2.89 -1.85 -2.69
N PHE A 100 -4.11 -1.33 -2.76
CA PHE A 100 -5.26 -1.97 -2.11
C PHE A 100 -5.54 -3.37 -2.68
N LEU A 101 -5.45 -3.56 -3.99
CA LEU A 101 -5.64 -4.88 -4.61
C LEU A 101 -4.59 -5.88 -4.14
N TYR A 102 -3.35 -5.43 -3.89
CA TYR A 102 -2.34 -6.27 -3.23
C TYR A 102 -2.85 -6.78 -1.87
N TYR A 103 -3.31 -5.89 -0.99
CA TYR A 103 -3.83 -6.30 0.32
C TYR A 103 -5.09 -7.17 0.24
N LEU A 104 -5.97 -6.90 -0.72
CA LEU A 104 -7.21 -7.64 -0.91
C LEU A 104 -6.96 -9.09 -1.29
N PHE A 105 -5.95 -9.35 -2.13
CA PHE A 105 -5.74 -10.65 -2.75
C PHE A 105 -4.56 -11.45 -2.19
N ARG A 106 -3.58 -10.83 -1.50
CA ARG A 106 -2.36 -11.53 -1.05
C ARG A 106 -2.65 -12.83 -0.27
N ASP A 107 -3.62 -12.78 0.65
CA ASP A 107 -3.89 -13.92 1.55
C ASP A 107 -4.62 -15.05 0.80
N LEU A 108 -5.49 -14.70 -0.16
CA LEU A 108 -6.13 -15.65 -1.07
C LEU A 108 -5.10 -16.33 -1.97
N LEU A 109 -4.18 -15.56 -2.57
CA LEU A 109 -3.15 -16.11 -3.44
C LEU A 109 -2.17 -16.99 -2.67
N ASP A 110 -1.81 -16.63 -1.44
CA ASP A 110 -0.97 -17.46 -0.59
C ASP A 110 -1.63 -18.81 -0.28
N GLU A 111 -2.95 -18.83 -0.04
CA GLU A 111 -3.70 -20.07 0.13
C GLU A 111 -3.74 -20.92 -1.15
N LEU A 112 -4.05 -20.30 -2.29
CA LEU A 112 -4.07 -20.99 -3.59
C LEU A 112 -2.70 -21.56 -3.96
N ASN A 113 -1.63 -20.79 -3.73
CA ASN A 113 -0.25 -21.24 -3.97
C ASN A 113 0.10 -22.43 -3.05
N LYS A 114 -0.25 -22.38 -1.75
CA LYS A 114 -0.03 -23.50 -0.82
C LYS A 114 -0.81 -24.76 -1.21
N LYS A 115 -2.04 -24.60 -1.72
CA LYS A 115 -2.84 -25.73 -2.21
C LYS A 115 -2.22 -26.33 -3.47
N ALA A 116 -1.82 -25.49 -4.43
CA ALA A 116 -1.13 -25.93 -5.63
C ALA A 116 0.21 -26.63 -5.33
N GLU A 117 0.94 -26.21 -4.29
CA GLU A 117 2.18 -26.88 -3.85
C GLU A 117 1.92 -28.26 -3.25
N LYS A 118 0.78 -28.46 -2.55
CA LYS A 118 0.40 -29.77 -2.00
C LYS A 118 -0.11 -30.73 -3.07
N ASP A 119 -0.77 -30.23 -4.09
CA ASP A 119 -1.37 -31.05 -5.17
C ASP A 119 -0.32 -31.46 -6.24
N ASN A 120 0.81 -30.75 -6.34
CA ASN A 120 1.88 -31.02 -7.31
C ASN A 120 3.05 -31.79 -6.67
N ASP A 121 2.90 -33.12 -6.57
CA ASP A 121 4.00 -34.05 -6.31
C ASP A 121 4.98 -34.13 -7.51
N GLY A 122 5.76 -33.05 -7.73
CA GLY A 122 6.97 -33.09 -8.56
C GLY A 122 6.90 -32.63 -10.04
N ARG A 123 5.89 -31.90 -10.52
CA ARG A 123 5.92 -31.28 -11.88
C ARG A 123 5.80 -29.75 -11.86
N SER A 124 6.31 -29.13 -12.93
CA SER A 124 6.71 -27.72 -13.09
C SER A 124 5.75 -26.66 -12.50
N LYS A 125 6.34 -25.65 -11.85
CA LYS A 125 5.71 -24.63 -11.00
C LYS A 125 5.10 -23.47 -11.81
N GLN A 126 3.83 -23.15 -11.60
CA GLN A 126 3.28 -21.82 -11.87
C GLN A 126 2.86 -21.19 -10.54
N LYS A 127 3.62 -20.18 -10.08
CA LYS A 127 3.25 -19.36 -8.91
C LYS A 127 2.41 -18.18 -9.37
N ILE A 128 1.30 -17.92 -8.67
CA ILE A 128 0.47 -16.74 -8.94
C ILE A 128 1.04 -15.57 -8.14
N PHE A 129 1.40 -14.48 -8.83
CA PHE A 129 1.93 -13.26 -8.23
C PHE A 129 1.02 -12.07 -8.54
N LEU A 130 0.87 -11.18 -7.57
CA LEU A 130 0.51 -9.78 -7.83
C LEU A 130 1.84 -9.05 -8.05
N GLY A 131 1.97 -8.33 -9.17
CA GLY A 131 3.22 -7.75 -9.68
C GLY A 131 4.05 -6.91 -8.70
#